data_AF-A0A7Y1YLW7-F1
#
_entry.id   AF-A0A7Y1YLW7-F1
#
_cell.length_a   1.000
_cell.length_b   1.000
_cell.length_c   1.000
_cell.angle_alpha   90.00
_cell.angle_beta   90.00
_cell.angle_gamma   90.00
#
_symmetry.space_group_name_H-M   'P 1'
#
loop_
_entity.id
_entity.type
_entity.pdbx_description
1 polymer ?
#
loop_
_entity_poly.entity_id
_entity_poly.type
_entity_poly.pdbx_seq_one_letter_code
_entity_poly.pdbx_strand_id
1 'polypeptide(L)'
;MNNLEHQVEQRLRQHDIRYTRGRRVVVDVLASSDGPRSAAELAVDIGPSVPLSSLYRSLTVLEQAGVLIPHHGARSVTRYELAEWLLGHHHHLICSNCETVEDIE
;
A
#
# COMPACT_ATOMS: atom_id res chain seq x y z
N MET A 1 -16.63 9.39 4.48
CA MET A 1 -16.03 8.12 4.05
C MET A 1 -16.06 8.11 2.55
N ASN A 2 -14.89 8.15 1.90
CA ASN A 2 -14.84 8.12 0.43
C ASN A 2 -15.09 6.67 -0.07
N ASN A 3 -15.28 6.48 -1.37
CA ASN A 3 -15.60 5.16 -1.94
C ASN A 3 -14.51 4.12 -1.63
N LEU A 4 -13.24 4.53 -1.73
CA LEU A 4 -12.08 3.71 -1.43
C LEU A 4 -12.11 3.17 0.01
N GLU A 5 -12.28 4.06 1.01
CA GLU A 5 -12.35 3.67 2.41
C GLU A 5 -13.45 2.62 2.68
N HIS A 6 -14.60 2.77 2.03
CA HIS A 6 -15.71 1.82 2.18
C HIS A 6 -15.37 0.44 1.60
N GLN A 7 -14.78 0.40 0.40
CA GLN A 7 -14.37 -0.83 -0.26
C GLN A 7 -13.29 -1.57 0.55
N VAL A 8 -12.29 -0.85 1.05
CA VAL A 8 -11.25 -1.42 1.92
C VAL A 8 -11.85 -1.93 3.22
N GLU A 9 -12.75 -1.17 3.86
CA GLU A 9 -13.39 -1.61 5.10
C GLU A 9 -14.22 -2.89 4.88
N GLN A 10 -14.99 -2.96 3.81
CA GLN A 10 -15.75 -4.17 3.45
C GLN A 10 -14.83 -5.36 3.24
N ARG A 11 -13.73 -5.18 2.51
CA ARG A 11 -12.74 -6.25 2.30
C ARG A 11 -12.14 -6.74 3.60
N LEU A 12 -11.68 -5.83 4.46
CA LEU A 12 -11.12 -6.21 5.76
C LEU A 12 -12.15 -6.93 6.64
N ARG A 13 -13.41 -6.50 6.63
CA ARG A 13 -14.50 -7.17 7.35
C ARG A 13 -14.75 -8.59 6.87
N GLN A 14 -14.62 -8.87 5.56
CA GLN A 14 -14.72 -10.25 5.02
C GLN A 14 -13.64 -11.19 5.56
N HIS A 15 -12.53 -10.64 6.05
CA HIS A 15 -11.42 -11.36 6.65
C HIS A 15 -11.36 -11.21 8.19
N ASP A 16 -12.45 -10.74 8.83
CA ASP A 16 -12.54 -10.47 10.28
C ASP A 16 -11.48 -9.48 10.81
N ILE A 17 -10.96 -8.61 9.95
CA ILE A 17 -9.95 -7.61 10.28
C ILE A 17 -10.60 -6.25 10.53
N ARG A 18 -10.21 -5.59 11.62
CA ARG A 18 -10.62 -4.20 11.90
C ARG A 18 -9.85 -3.21 11.03
N TYR A 19 -10.56 -2.29 10.38
CA TYR A 19 -9.94 -1.14 9.73
C TYR A 19 -9.58 -0.08 10.78
N THR A 20 -8.35 -0.13 11.30
CA THR A 20 -7.87 0.77 12.36
C THR A 20 -7.38 2.10 11.78
N ARG A 21 -7.17 3.11 12.63
CA ARG A 21 -6.57 4.39 12.20
C ARG A 21 -5.22 4.19 11.49
N GLY A 22 -4.36 3.31 11.99
CA GLY A 22 -3.07 3.03 11.36
C GLY A 22 -3.21 2.44 9.95
N ARG A 23 -4.16 1.51 9.74
CA ARG A 23 -4.44 0.95 8.41
C ARG A 23 -5.00 1.99 7.44
N ARG A 24 -5.89 2.87 7.92
CA ARG A 24 -6.43 3.99 7.14
C ARG A 24 -5.31 4.89 6.63
N VAL A 25 -4.42 5.33 7.53
CA VAL A 25 -3.28 6.18 7.18
C VAL A 25 -2.38 5.55 6.11
N VAL A 26 -2.12 4.23 6.19
CA VAL A 26 -1.34 3.52 5.16
C VAL A 26 -2.04 3.54 3.80
N VAL A 27 -3.35 3.25 3.78
CA VAL A 27 -4.15 3.28 2.55
C VAL A 27 -4.22 4.68 1.96
N ASP A 28 -4.41 5.71 2.80
CA ASP A 28 -4.51 7.10 2.35
C ASP A 28 -3.20 7.57 1.69
N VAL A 29 -2.05 7.27 2.30
CA VAL A 29 -0.74 7.64 1.73
C VAL A 29 -0.47 6.92 0.41
N LEU A 30 -0.83 5.63 0.32
CA LEU A 30 -0.69 4.88 -0.94
C LEU A 30 -1.66 5.39 -2.02
N ALA A 31 -2.88 5.80 -1.65
CA ALA A 31 -3.84 6.36 -2.59
C ALA A 31 -3.41 7.72 -3.16
N SER A 32 -2.57 8.45 -2.44
CA SER A 32 -1.99 9.72 -2.89
C SER A 32 -0.58 9.60 -3.48
N SER A 33 -0.07 8.37 -3.67
CA SER A 33 1.26 8.13 -4.22
C SER A 33 1.19 7.91 -5.73
N ASP A 34 2.18 8.41 -6.46
CA ASP A 34 2.33 8.20 -7.92
C ASP A 34 2.94 6.80 -8.22
N GLY A 35 2.45 5.75 -7.57
CA GLY A 35 2.88 4.36 -7.78
C GLY A 35 3.46 3.63 -6.54
N PRO A 36 4.04 2.42 -6.72
CA PRO A 36 4.44 1.55 -5.62
C PRO A 36 5.48 2.14 -4.66
N ARG A 37 5.18 2.08 -3.35
CA ARG A 37 6.04 2.61 -2.27
C ARG A 37 6.65 1.51 -1.41
N SER A 38 7.92 1.64 -1.07
CA SER A 38 8.57 0.76 -0.08
C SER A 38 8.10 1.07 1.34
N ALA A 39 8.29 0.13 2.27
CA ALA A 39 7.99 0.36 3.69
C ALA A 39 8.80 1.52 4.29
N ALA A 40 10.02 1.76 3.79
CA ALA A 40 10.88 2.85 4.25
C ALA A 40 10.34 4.22 3.79
N GLU A 41 9.91 4.32 2.53
CA GLU A 41 9.26 5.51 1.98
C GLU A 41 7.95 5.81 2.73
N LEU A 42 7.10 4.80 2.93
CA LEU A 42 5.87 4.96 3.71
C LEU A 42 6.14 5.41 5.15
N ALA A 43 7.21 4.92 5.79
CA ALA A 43 7.57 5.36 7.13
C ALA A 43 7.96 6.85 7.18
N VAL A 44 8.61 7.36 6.14
CA VAL A 44 8.95 8.78 5.99
C VAL A 44 7.67 9.59 5.75
N ASP A 45 6.84 9.17 4.79
CA ASP A 45 5.65 9.90 4.36
C ASP A 45 4.57 9.95 5.48
N ILE A 46 4.42 8.87 6.25
CA ILE A 46 3.47 8.79 7.38
C ILE A 46 4.00 9.49 8.64
N GLY A 47 5.33 9.52 8.80
CA GLY A 47 6.01 10.08 9.96
C GLY A 47 5.63 9.39 11.29
N PRO A 48 5.74 10.08 12.44
CA PRO A 48 5.57 9.48 13.77
C PRO A 48 4.12 9.11 14.11
N SER A 49 3.17 9.38 13.21
CA SER A 49 1.73 9.14 13.44
C SER A 49 1.36 7.65 13.51
N VAL A 50 2.19 6.79 12.91
CA VAL A 50 2.10 5.33 12.96
C VAL A 50 3.47 4.77 13.31
N PRO A 51 3.63 4.06 14.45
CA PRO A 51 4.91 3.43 14.78
C PRO A 51 5.37 2.45 13.70
N LEU A 52 6.67 2.35 13.46
CA LEU A 52 7.23 1.48 12.41
C LEU A 52 6.74 0.02 12.50
N SER A 53 6.68 -0.54 13.71
CA SER A 53 6.15 -1.90 13.91
C SER A 53 4.67 -2.03 13.52
N SER A 54 3.88 -0.97 13.73
CA SER A 54 2.47 -0.90 13.32
C SER A 54 2.31 -0.72 11.81
N LEU A 55 3.23 0.00 11.15
CA LEU A 55 3.29 0.08 9.69
C LEU A 55 3.50 -1.31 9.10
N TYR A 56 4.54 -2.03 9.51
CA TYR A 56 4.79 -3.39 9.02
C TYR A 56 3.62 -4.35 9.27
N ARG A 57 3.01 -4.34 10.47
CA ARG A 57 1.80 -5.14 10.72
C ARG A 57 0.62 -4.73 9.83
N SER A 58 0.50 -3.44 9.49
CA SER A 58 -0.55 -2.97 8.59
C SER A 58 -0.30 -3.46 7.17
N LEU A 59 0.94 -3.35 6.66
CA LEU A 59 1.33 -3.86 5.35
C LEU A 59 1.01 -5.35 5.23
N THR A 60 1.48 -6.17 6.16
CA THR A 60 1.22 -7.62 6.16
C THR A 60 -0.27 -7.94 6.15
N VAL A 61 -1.06 -7.25 6.98
CA VAL A 61 -2.50 -7.53 7.09
C VAL A 61 -3.27 -7.06 5.86
N LEU A 62 -2.91 -5.91 5.30
CA LEU A 62 -3.57 -5.37 4.11
C LEU A 62 -3.21 -6.19 2.85
N GLU A 63 -1.95 -6.63 2.74
CA GLU A 63 -1.49 -7.58 1.71
C GLU A 63 -2.25 -8.91 1.80
N GLN A 64 -2.32 -9.52 2.99
CA GLN A 64 -3.06 -10.78 3.20
C GLN A 64 -4.55 -10.65 2.88
N ALA A 65 -5.15 -9.47 3.08
CA ALA A 65 -6.53 -9.19 2.70
C ALA A 65 -6.69 -8.86 1.20
N GLY A 66 -5.61 -8.80 0.42
CA GLY A 66 -5.62 -8.43 -1.00
C GLY A 66 -5.98 -6.96 -1.25
N VAL A 67 -5.79 -6.10 -0.25
CA VAL A 67 -5.92 -4.63 -0.39
C VAL A 67 -4.66 -4.05 -1.00
N LEU A 68 -3.49 -4.65 -0.70
CA LEU A 68 -2.21 -4.27 -1.28
C LEU A 68 -1.68 -5.35 -2.21
N ILE A 69 -0.99 -4.92 -3.27
CA ILE A 69 -0.20 -5.79 -4.14
C ILE A 69 1.29 -5.52 -3.85
N PRO A 70 2.07 -6.55 -3.49
CA PRO A 70 3.50 -6.44 -3.32
C PRO A 70 4.24 -6.60 -4.66
N HIS A 71 5.21 -5.74 -4.90
CA HIS A 71 6.17 -5.81 -6.00
C HIS A 71 7.55 -6.13 -5.43
N HIS A 72 8.08 -7.31 -5.77
CA HIS A 72 9.38 -7.75 -5.30
C HIS A 72 10.48 -7.23 -6.25
N GLY A 73 11.20 -6.21 -5.80
CA GLY A 73 12.32 -5.63 -6.55
C GLY A 73 13.61 -6.45 -6.47
N ALA A 74 14.56 -6.15 -7.36
CA ALA A 74 15.81 -6.89 -7.50
C ALA A 74 16.76 -6.80 -6.28
N ARG A 75 16.66 -5.75 -5.44
CA ARG A 75 17.51 -5.56 -4.25
C ARG A 75 16.83 -5.97 -2.95
N SER A 76 15.87 -6.90 -3.03
CA SER A 76 15.06 -7.36 -1.90
C SER A 76 14.19 -6.27 -1.27
N VAL A 77 13.97 -5.15 -1.98
CA VAL A 77 13.02 -4.12 -1.58
C VAL A 77 11.64 -4.51 -2.09
N THR A 78 10.72 -4.77 -1.18
CA THR A 78 9.31 -4.91 -1.51
C THR A 78 8.66 -3.52 -1.55
N ARG A 79 8.03 -3.21 -2.67
CA ARG A 79 7.16 -2.03 -2.83
C ARG A 79 5.70 -2.48 -2.79
N TYR A 80 4.83 -1.63 -2.27
CA TYR A 80 3.41 -1.90 -2.13
C TYR A 80 2.62 -0.85 -2.87
N GLU A 81 1.54 -1.27 -3.50
CA GLU A 81 0.52 -0.40 -4.08
C GLU A 81 -0.87 -0.89 -3.70
N LEU A 82 -1.89 -0.06 -3.92
CA LEU A 82 -3.28 -0.48 -3.76
C LEU A 82 -3.67 -1.41 -4.92
N ALA A 83 -4.44 -2.45 -4.60
CA ALA A 83 -4.86 -3.41 -5.60
C ALA A 83 -5.75 -2.78 -6.69
N GLU A 84 -5.65 -3.28 -7.92
CA GLU A 84 -6.31 -2.72 -9.10
C GLU A 84 -7.84 -2.63 -8.97
N TRP A 85 -8.47 -3.50 -8.18
CA TRP A 85 -9.92 -3.46 -7.95
C TRP A 85 -10.36 -2.25 -7.10
N LEU A 86 -9.42 -1.52 -6.50
CA LEU A 86 -9.65 -0.29 -5.73
C LEU A 86 -9.43 0.98 -6.57
N LEU A 87 -8.36 1.02 -7.38
CA LEU A 87 -7.94 2.23 -8.11
C LEU A 87 -8.04 2.12 -9.65
N GLY A 88 -8.37 0.96 -10.20
CA GLY A 88 -8.26 0.67 -11.62
C GLY A 88 -6.92 0.03 -11.98
N HIS A 89 -6.79 -0.39 -13.25
CA HIS A 89 -5.57 -1.00 -13.79
C HIS A 89 -4.62 0.08 -14.30
N HIS A 90 -3.38 0.09 -13.81
CA HIS A 90 -2.33 1.05 -14.18
C HIS A 90 -1.03 0.27 -14.42
N HIS A 91 -0.25 0.65 -15.44
CA HIS A 91 1.05 0.03 -15.68
C HIS A 91 2.17 0.86 -15.06
N HIS A 92 3.03 0.21 -14.28
CA HIS A 92 4.23 0.80 -13.71
C HIS A 92 5.46 0.04 -14.20
N LEU A 93 6.47 0.77 -14.67
CA LEU A 93 7.81 0.22 -14.90
C LEU A 93 8.66 0.43 -13.65
N ILE A 94 9.22 -0.65 -13.13
CA ILE A 94 10.16 -0.62 -12.01
C ILE A 94 11.55 -0.99 -12.53
N CYS A 95 12.49 -0.04 -12.49
CA CYS A 95 13.85 -0.29 -12.93
C CYS A 95 14.54 -1.31 -12.01
N SER A 96 14.94 -2.46 -12.55
CA SER A 96 15.62 -3.51 -11.77
C SER A 96 17.02 -3.14 -11.27
N ASN A 97 17.60 -2.04 -11.75
CA ASN A 97 18.93 -1.58 -11.35
C ASN A 97 18.89 -0.46 -10.28
N CYS A 98 18.06 0.57 -10.49
CA CYS A 98 17.99 1.73 -9.58
C CYS A 98 16.66 1.88 -8.83
N GLU A 99 15.68 1.02 -9.09
CA GLU A 99 14.35 0.99 -8.43
C GLU A 99 13.47 2.23 -8.66
N THR A 100 13.81 3.06 -9.64
CA THR A 100 12.95 4.14 -10.13
C THR A 100 11.65 3.54 -10.67
N VAL A 101 10.54 4.18 -10.32
CA VAL A 101 9.19 3.86 -10.78
C VAL A 101 8.81 4.91 -11.82
N GLU A 102 8.35 4.47 -12.99
CA GLU A 102 7.77 5.32 -14.03
C GLU A 102 6.39 4.77 -14.43
N ASP A 103 5.41 5.67 -14.56
CA ASP A 103 4.06 5.33 -15.01
C ASP A 103 4.01 5.23 -16.54
N ILE A 104 3.29 4.24 -17.06
CA ILE A 104 3.05 4.05 -18.48
C ILE A 104 1.55 3.84 -18.73
N GLU A 105 1.02 4.46 -19.78
CA GLU A 105 -0.34 4.24 -20.28
C GLU A 105 -0.46 2.95 -21.12
#